data_AF-A0A0L7L601-F1
#
_entry.id   AF-A0A0L7L601-F1
#
_cell.length_a   1.000
_cell.length_b   1.000
_cell.length_c   1.000
_cell.angle_alpha   90.00
_cell.angle_beta   90.00
_cell.angle_gamma   90.00
#
_symmetry.space_group_name_H-M   'P 1'
#
loop_
_entity.id
_entity.type
_entity.pdbx_description
1 polymer ?
#
loop_
_entity_poly.entity_id
_entity_poly.type
_entity_poly.pdbx_seq_one_letter_code
_entity_poly.pdbx_strand_id
1 'polypeptide(L)'
;MARFTALSALLLLPVITAEILTPPYFNLATGKKITATATCGDEGPELYCKLVGANADHDERVIQGQVCDICNMTNDAKKHPPEYAVDGMETWWQSPPLSRGMKYNEVNLTIDLGQIIVKCRIEM
;
A
#
# COMPACT_ATOMS: atom_id res chain seq x y z
N MET A 1 -22.89 34.44 -63.54
CA MET A 1 -23.51 33.96 -62.28
C MET A 1 -23.19 32.48 -62.10
N ALA A 2 -21.98 32.14 -61.70
CA ALA A 2 -21.59 30.79 -61.33
C ALA A 2 -20.30 30.93 -60.52
N ARG A 3 -20.10 30.06 -59.51
CA ARG A 3 -18.90 29.95 -58.65
C ARG A 3 -18.88 30.75 -57.35
N PHE A 4 -19.93 30.67 -56.53
CA PHE A 4 -19.81 30.98 -55.09
C PHE A 4 -20.39 29.92 -54.15
N THR A 5 -21.06 28.88 -54.66
CA THR A 5 -21.77 27.91 -53.82
C THR A 5 -20.90 26.76 -53.27
N ALA A 6 -19.63 26.64 -53.69
CA ALA A 6 -18.78 25.51 -53.28
C ALA A 6 -18.00 25.72 -51.98
N LEU A 7 -17.83 26.97 -51.49
CA LEU A 7 -17.04 27.23 -50.28
C LEU A 7 -17.83 27.07 -48.96
N SER A 8 -19.16 27.08 -49.00
CA SER A 8 -19.99 27.00 -47.78
C SER A 8 -20.15 25.56 -47.24
N ALA A 9 -19.75 24.53 -47.99
CA ALA A 9 -19.95 23.14 -47.60
C ALA A 9 -18.82 22.56 -46.72
N LEU A 10 -17.73 23.30 -46.49
CA LEU A 10 -16.59 22.82 -45.69
C LEU A 10 -16.73 23.05 -44.17
N LEU A 11 -17.78 23.74 -43.72
CA LEU A 11 -17.93 24.19 -42.32
C LEU A 11 -18.76 23.25 -41.42
N LEU A 12 -19.15 22.06 -41.92
CA LEU A 12 -19.99 21.10 -41.18
C LEU A 12 -19.26 19.82 -40.76
N LEU A 13 -17.93 19.75 -40.90
CA LEU A 13 -17.17 18.63 -40.35
C LEU A 13 -17.13 18.77 -38.83
N PRO A 14 -17.67 17.81 -38.04
CA PRO A 14 -17.54 17.86 -36.60
C PRO A 14 -16.05 17.81 -36.25
N VAL A 15 -15.59 18.79 -35.47
CA VAL A 15 -14.26 18.77 -34.89
C VAL A 15 -14.23 17.59 -33.91
N ILE A 16 -13.61 16.48 -34.32
CA ILE A 16 -13.39 15.33 -33.44
C ILE A 16 -12.26 15.73 -32.50
N THR A 17 -12.60 16.17 -31.30
CA THR A 17 -11.63 16.33 -30.21
C THR A 17 -11.34 14.96 -29.63
N ALA A 18 -10.16 14.41 -29.92
CA ALA A 18 -9.65 13.25 -29.22
C ALA A 18 -9.17 13.69 -27.83
N GLU A 19 -9.88 13.29 -26.78
CA GLU A 19 -9.48 13.53 -25.40
C GLU A 19 -8.75 12.29 -24.86
N ILE A 20 -7.58 12.48 -24.25
CA ILE A 20 -6.87 11.40 -23.56
C ILE A 20 -7.47 11.28 -22.18
N LEU A 21 -8.24 10.21 -21.96
CA LEU A 21 -8.85 9.94 -20.66
C LEU A 21 -7.85 9.19 -19.77
N THR A 22 -7.15 9.92 -18.91
CA THR A 22 -6.39 9.30 -17.82
C THR A 22 -7.35 8.91 -16.69
N PRO A 23 -7.33 7.65 -16.21
CA PRO A 23 -8.15 7.25 -15.09
C PRO A 23 -7.78 8.03 -13.83
N PRO A 24 -8.72 8.24 -12.90
CA PRO A 24 -8.43 8.86 -11.62
C PRO A 24 -7.35 8.08 -10.88
N TYR A 25 -6.58 8.77 -10.03
CA TYR A 25 -5.65 8.10 -9.14
C TYR A 25 -6.42 7.41 -8.01
N PHE A 26 -6.16 6.13 -7.78
CA PHE A 26 -6.74 5.37 -6.69
C PHE A 26 -5.78 4.28 -6.21
N ASN A 27 -5.98 3.80 -4.99
CA ASN A 27 -5.18 2.71 -4.45
C ASN A 27 -5.65 1.37 -5.06
N LEU A 28 -4.84 0.83 -5.97
CA LEU A 28 -5.09 -0.44 -6.62
C LEU A 28 -5.00 -1.64 -5.66
N ALA A 29 -4.22 -1.52 -4.60
CA ALA A 29 -3.98 -2.58 -3.64
C ALA A 29 -5.14 -2.77 -2.67
N THR A 30 -5.98 -1.76 -2.44
CA THR A 30 -7.08 -1.83 -1.47
C THR A 30 -8.00 -3.03 -1.73
N GLY A 31 -8.19 -3.85 -0.69
CA GLY A 31 -9.00 -5.06 -0.72
C GLY A 31 -8.47 -6.19 -1.60
N LYS A 32 -7.23 -6.10 -2.11
CA LYS A 32 -6.61 -7.17 -2.90
C LYS A 32 -6.07 -8.26 -2.00
N LYS A 33 -5.95 -9.46 -2.58
CA LYS A 33 -5.29 -10.56 -1.90
C LYS A 33 -3.80 -10.23 -1.78
N ILE A 34 -3.30 -10.28 -0.56
CA ILE A 34 -1.90 -10.06 -0.24
C ILE A 34 -1.35 -11.27 0.52
N THR A 35 -0.09 -11.60 0.29
CA THR A 35 0.61 -12.65 1.03
C THR A 35 2.01 -12.16 1.41
N ALA A 36 2.43 -12.40 2.64
CA ALA A 36 3.80 -12.18 3.10
C ALA A 36 4.50 -13.51 3.34
N THR A 37 5.80 -13.58 3.08
CA THR A 37 6.60 -14.78 3.37
C THR A 37 6.77 -15.06 4.85
N ALA A 38 6.61 -14.04 5.71
CA ALA A 38 6.63 -14.19 7.16
C ALA A 38 5.90 -13.02 7.82
N THR A 39 5.20 -13.28 8.92
CA THR A 39 4.51 -12.25 9.72
C THR A 39 4.90 -12.39 11.18
N CYS A 40 4.93 -11.29 11.93
CA CYS A 40 5.14 -11.37 13.37
C CYS A 40 3.98 -12.11 14.04
N GLY A 41 4.27 -12.79 15.14
CA GLY A 41 3.26 -13.49 15.92
C GLY A 41 2.89 -14.89 15.42
N ASP A 42 3.45 -15.35 14.29
CA ASP A 42 3.12 -16.64 13.66
C ASP A 42 3.57 -17.85 14.50
N GLU A 43 4.72 -17.76 15.17
CA GLU A 43 5.27 -18.82 16.04
C GLU A 43 4.96 -18.59 17.53
N GLY A 44 4.16 -17.58 17.85
CA GLY A 44 3.79 -17.19 19.21
C GLY A 44 4.01 -15.69 19.47
N PRO A 45 3.75 -15.22 20.71
CA PRO A 45 3.91 -13.81 21.06
C PRO A 45 5.38 -13.36 20.98
N GLU A 46 5.62 -12.23 20.33
CA GLU A 46 6.97 -11.76 20.00
C GLU A 46 7.15 -10.27 20.32
N LEU A 47 8.28 -9.92 20.93
CA LEU A 47 8.62 -8.53 21.25
C LEU A 47 9.19 -7.82 20.01
N TYR A 48 8.70 -6.62 19.72
CA TYR A 48 9.30 -5.71 18.75
C TYR A 48 9.41 -4.30 19.36
N CYS A 49 10.38 -3.51 18.87
CA CYS A 49 10.63 -2.17 19.37
C CYS A 49 10.60 -1.15 18.23
N LYS A 50 9.91 -0.03 18.47
CA LYS A 50 9.85 1.11 17.55
C LYS A 50 11.00 2.06 17.89
N LEU A 51 11.71 2.49 16.86
CA LEU A 51 12.66 3.59 16.99
C LEU A 51 11.87 4.88 17.09
N VAL A 52 11.74 5.41 18.31
CA VAL A 52 11.20 6.74 18.54
C VAL A 52 12.34 7.76 18.60
N GLY A 53 12.09 8.98 18.13
CA GLY A 53 13.03 10.09 18.33
C GLY A 53 13.18 10.47 19.80
N ALA A 54 14.01 11.47 20.11
CA ALA A 54 14.37 11.90 21.48
C ALA A 54 13.20 12.34 22.39
N ASN A 55 11.96 12.30 21.91
CA ASN A 55 10.75 12.63 22.66
C ASN A 55 9.90 11.37 22.85
N ALA A 56 10.42 10.41 23.62
CA ALA A 56 9.59 9.36 24.20
C ALA A 56 8.83 10.00 25.37
N ASP A 57 7.64 10.55 25.09
CA ASP A 57 6.70 10.86 26.16
C ASP A 57 6.45 9.58 26.97
N HIS A 58 6.37 9.75 28.28
CA HIS A 58 6.30 8.72 29.32
C HIS A 58 5.31 7.58 28.99
N ASP A 59 5.78 6.53 28.32
CA ASP A 59 5.06 5.26 28.17
C ASP A 59 5.78 4.16 28.96
N GLU A 60 5.01 3.25 29.57
CA GLU A 60 5.48 2.30 30.59
C GLU A 60 6.37 1.17 30.02
N ARG A 61 6.60 1.13 28.71
CA ARG A 61 7.32 0.06 27.99
C ARG A 61 8.58 0.51 27.29
N VAL A 62 9.27 1.49 27.87
CA VAL A 62 10.55 1.98 27.37
C VAL A 62 11.68 1.03 27.79
N ILE A 63 12.26 0.32 26.82
CA ILE A 63 13.50 -0.44 27.01
C ILE A 63 14.60 0.32 26.27
N GLN A 64 15.61 0.80 27.01
CA GLN A 64 16.77 1.52 26.43
C GLN A 64 16.40 2.75 25.57
N GLY A 65 15.31 3.44 25.89
CA GLY A 65 14.85 4.62 25.13
C GLY A 65 14.03 4.30 23.87
N GLN A 66 13.66 3.04 23.66
CA GLN A 66 12.78 2.60 22.57
C GLN A 66 11.42 2.18 23.12
N VAL A 67 10.35 2.46 22.38
CA VAL A 67 8.99 2.04 22.74
C VAL A 67 8.76 0.65 22.17
N CYS A 68 8.62 -0.35 23.05
CA CYS A 68 8.43 -1.74 22.66
C CYS A 68 7.00 -2.22 22.89
N ASP A 69 6.54 -3.12 22.02
CA ASP A 69 5.24 -3.77 22.13
C ASP A 69 5.34 -5.26 21.74
N ILE A 70 4.27 -6.00 21.96
CA ILE A 70 4.20 -7.43 21.67
C ILE A 70 3.30 -7.64 20.46
N CYS A 71 3.82 -8.34 19.45
CA CYS A 71 3.01 -8.86 18.35
C CYS A 71 2.50 -10.27 18.69
N ASN A 72 1.21 -10.52 18.51
CA ASN A 72 0.59 -11.80 18.77
C ASN A 72 -0.62 -12.03 17.86
N MET A 73 -0.56 -13.08 17.02
CA MET A 73 -1.62 -13.40 16.06
C MET A 73 -2.95 -13.81 16.72
N THR A 74 -2.91 -14.30 17.96
CA THR A 74 -4.12 -14.71 18.70
C THR A 74 -4.88 -13.54 19.33
N ASN A 75 -4.29 -12.34 19.35
CA ASN A 75 -4.89 -11.17 19.96
C ASN A 75 -5.15 -10.11 18.88
N ASP A 76 -6.41 -9.76 18.66
CA ASP A 76 -6.82 -8.81 17.63
C ASP A 76 -6.20 -7.42 17.78
N ALA A 77 -5.89 -6.99 19.00
CA ALA A 77 -5.25 -5.69 19.27
C ALA A 77 -3.73 -5.70 19.08
N LYS A 78 -3.13 -6.89 18.87
CA LYS A 78 -1.68 -7.09 18.80
C LYS A 78 -1.24 -7.88 17.56
N LYS A 79 -2.17 -8.26 16.69
CA LYS A 79 -1.88 -8.91 15.42
C LYS A 79 -1.63 -7.86 14.35
N HIS A 80 -0.75 -8.19 13.41
CA HIS A 80 -0.37 -7.32 12.29
C HIS A 80 -0.28 -8.13 10.98
N PRO A 81 -1.38 -8.74 10.54
CA PRO A 81 -1.39 -9.63 9.41
C PRO A 81 -1.24 -8.88 8.07
N PRO A 82 -0.86 -9.56 6.97
CA PRO A 82 -0.62 -8.91 5.66
C PRO A 82 -1.81 -8.10 5.15
N GLU A 83 -3.04 -8.52 5.47
CA GLU A 83 -4.28 -7.87 5.06
C GLU A 83 -4.39 -6.43 5.56
N TYR A 84 -3.75 -6.09 6.69
CA TYR A 84 -3.74 -4.73 7.22
C TYR A 84 -2.97 -3.75 6.33
N ALA A 85 -2.06 -4.23 5.46
CA ALA A 85 -1.39 -3.34 4.50
C ALA A 85 -2.30 -2.88 3.35
N VAL A 86 -3.48 -3.48 3.20
CA VAL A 86 -4.39 -3.26 2.06
C VAL A 86 -5.84 -3.04 2.46
N ASP A 87 -6.13 -2.89 3.75
CA ASP A 87 -7.50 -2.69 4.25
C ASP A 87 -8.00 -1.24 4.11
N GLY A 88 -7.09 -0.29 3.85
CA GLY A 88 -7.40 1.14 3.73
C GLY A 88 -7.62 1.84 5.07
N MET A 89 -7.21 1.23 6.18
CA MET A 89 -7.26 1.78 7.54
C MET A 89 -5.86 2.20 8.01
N GLU A 90 -5.77 2.84 9.18
CA GLU A 90 -4.48 3.17 9.84
C GLU A 90 -3.86 1.94 10.57
N THR A 91 -4.07 0.75 10.02
CA THR A 91 -3.45 -0.49 10.49
C THR A 91 -2.20 -0.78 9.65
N TRP A 92 -1.39 -1.75 10.10
CA TRP A 92 -0.18 -2.14 9.37
C TRP A 92 0.09 -3.63 9.50
N TRP A 93 0.76 -4.18 8.49
CA TRP A 93 1.44 -5.47 8.56
C TRP A 93 2.82 -5.31 9.18
N GLN A 94 3.29 -6.32 9.91
CA GLN A 94 4.60 -6.31 10.56
C GLN A 94 5.37 -7.62 10.30
N SER A 95 6.61 -7.49 9.85
CA SER A 95 7.54 -8.62 9.71
C SER A 95 8.04 -9.12 11.07
N PRO A 96 8.55 -10.37 11.15
CA PRO A 96 9.33 -10.85 12.27
C PRO A 96 10.54 -9.95 12.62
N PRO A 97 10.82 -9.72 13.92
CA PRO A 97 12.07 -9.09 14.35
C PRO A 97 13.31 -9.90 13.97
N LEU A 98 14.41 -9.20 13.69
CA LEU A 98 15.72 -9.81 13.38
C LEU A 98 16.30 -10.62 14.54
N SER A 99 15.82 -10.43 15.77
CA SER A 99 16.17 -11.27 16.92
C SER A 99 15.76 -12.74 16.73
N ARG A 100 14.77 -13.04 15.86
CA ARG A 100 14.41 -14.42 15.48
C ARG A 100 15.36 -15.02 14.43
N GLY A 101 16.16 -14.19 13.77
CA GLY A 101 17.21 -14.64 12.87
C GLY A 101 17.36 -13.77 11.63
N MET A 102 18.55 -13.85 11.04
CA MET A 102 18.95 -13.05 9.88
C MET A 102 18.21 -13.40 8.59
N LYS A 103 17.46 -14.52 8.56
CA LYS A 103 16.59 -14.88 7.44
C LYS A 103 15.46 -13.88 7.21
N TYR A 104 15.09 -13.09 8.22
CA TYR A 104 14.06 -12.06 8.11
C TYR A 104 14.61 -10.68 7.71
N ASN A 105 15.89 -10.59 7.32
CA ASN A 105 16.42 -9.38 6.65
C ASN A 105 15.79 -9.18 5.27
N GLU A 106 15.25 -10.24 4.67
CA GLU A 106 14.53 -10.20 3.42
C GLU A 106 13.18 -10.89 3.59
N VAL A 107 12.11 -10.18 3.21
CA VAL A 107 10.73 -10.67 3.28
C VAL A 107 10.01 -10.18 2.02
N ASN A 108 9.20 -11.07 1.42
CA ASN A 108 8.47 -10.75 0.20
C ASN A 108 7.00 -10.53 0.51
N LEU A 109 6.46 -9.40 0.04
CA LEU A 109 5.03 -9.11 0.02
C LEU A 109 4.55 -9.20 -1.43
N THR A 110 3.58 -10.06 -1.67
CA THR A 110 2.98 -10.27 -2.99
C THR A 110 1.53 -9.84 -2.96
N ILE A 111 1.17 -8.88 -3.80
CA ILE A 111 -0.22 -8.39 -3.94
C ILE A 111 -0.74 -8.83 -5.31
N ASP A 112 -1.82 -9.59 -5.32
CA ASP A 112 -2.50 -10.00 -6.54
C ASP A 112 -3.49 -8.91 -6.98
N LEU A 113 -3.07 -8.12 -7.97
CA LEU A 113 -3.87 -7.02 -8.51
C LEU A 113 -4.95 -7.49 -9.49
N GLY A 114 -4.82 -8.70 -10.08
CA GLY A 114 -5.75 -9.23 -11.08
C GLY A 114 -5.89 -8.40 -12.37
N GLN A 115 -4.94 -7.50 -12.70
CA GLN A 115 -5.03 -6.60 -13.86
C GLN A 115 -3.81 -6.70 -14.79
N ILE A 116 -4.03 -6.49 -16.09
CA ILE A 116 -3.08 -6.75 -17.19
C ILE A 116 -2.27 -5.48 -17.50
N ILE A 117 -1.68 -4.83 -16.48
CA ILE A 117 -0.78 -3.64 -16.58
C ILE A 117 -1.51 -2.29 -16.56
N VAL A 118 -1.37 -1.61 -15.42
CA VAL A 118 -1.57 -0.16 -15.26
C VAL A 118 -0.28 0.41 -14.65
N LYS A 119 0.12 1.63 -15.05
CA LYS A 119 1.29 2.28 -14.46
C LYS A 119 1.01 2.58 -12.99
N CYS A 120 1.60 1.81 -12.10
CA CYS A 120 1.48 1.99 -10.66
C CYS A 120 2.66 2.78 -10.10
N ARG A 121 2.40 3.50 -9.02
CA ARG A 121 3.45 3.98 -8.11
C ARG A 121 3.26 3.27 -6.78
N ILE A 122 4.34 2.76 -6.20
CA ILE A 122 4.34 2.17 -4.86
C ILE A 122 4.68 3.29 -3.88
N GLU A 123 3.83 3.46 -2.88
CA GLU A 123 4.06 4.33 -1.71
C GLU A 123 4.12 3.39 -0.50
N MET A 124 5.17 3.51 0.30
CA MET A 124 5.45 2.69 1.51
C MET A 124 5.34 3.54 2.76
#